data_AF-A0A094IYF5-F1
#
_entry.id   AF-A0A094IYF5-F1
#
_cell.length_a   1.000
_cell.length_b   1.000
_cell.length_c   1.000
_cell.angle_alpha   90.00
_cell.angle_beta   90.00
_cell.angle_gamma   90.00
#
_symmetry.space_group_name_H-M   'P 1'
#
loop_
_entity.id
_entity.type
_entity.pdbx_description
1 polymer ?
#
loop_
_entity_poly.entity_id
_entity_poly.type
_entity_poly.pdbx_seq_one_letter_code
_entity_poly.pdbx_strand_id
1 'polypeptide(L)'
;MYRQQIETFIKACINHITKVEFFLAFHAAYKQSITPENAKAGFCGAGLVPFNPNAVLSKLDVKLQTPTPTAGFCGAGLVPFNPNAVLSKLDVKLQTPIPTGPSSADANPWVSQTPRNPTDALSQTTLVKSRIAGHQGSLPTPIFATVAALAKGTEILAHEMTLLSAEVRTLRAANEALSKCRRAKKTRVRQGGVLTVGDAQDLLAQRDVDEQVQCNLRSEGSVFLITLLATISNYTYNLSYSLI
;
A
#
# COMPACT_ATOMS: atom_id res chain seq x y z
N MET A 1 4.33 -7.86 -30.39
CA MET A 1 5.44 -8.74 -29.93
C MET A 1 4.96 -9.82 -28.97
N TYR A 2 4.44 -9.51 -27.78
CA TYR A 2 3.92 -10.56 -26.87
C TYR A 2 2.73 -11.35 -27.45
N ARG A 3 1.80 -10.68 -28.15
CA ARG A 3 0.69 -11.32 -28.87
C ARG A 3 1.14 -12.43 -29.83
N GLN A 4 2.22 -12.21 -30.57
CA GLN A 4 2.74 -13.16 -31.56
C GLN A 4 3.27 -14.43 -30.88
N GLN A 5 3.91 -14.31 -29.71
CA GLN A 5 4.34 -15.46 -28.92
C GLN A 5 3.13 -16.28 -28.40
N ILE A 6 2.07 -15.59 -27.96
CA ILE A 6 0.83 -16.25 -27.52
C ILE A 6 0.12 -16.94 -28.69
N GLU A 7 0.09 -16.33 -29.88
CA GLU A 7 -0.50 -16.94 -31.07
C GLU A 7 0.19 -18.26 -31.46
N THR A 8 1.50 -18.37 -31.26
CA THR A 8 2.23 -19.64 -31.45
C THR A 8 1.73 -20.73 -30.51
N PHE A 9 1.48 -20.41 -29.23
CA PHE A 9 0.93 -21.38 -28.28
C PHE A 9 -0.52 -21.76 -28.58
N ILE A 10 -1.34 -20.79 -29.02
CA ILE A 10 -2.72 -21.06 -29.45
C ILE A 10 -2.72 -22.02 -30.65
N LYS A 11 -1.84 -21.81 -31.63
CA LYS A 11 -1.68 -22.69 -32.80
C LYS A 11 -1.20 -24.10 -32.43
N ALA A 12 -0.46 -24.24 -31.32
CA ALA A 12 -0.02 -25.52 -30.77
C ALA A 12 -1.07 -26.19 -29.86
N CYS A 13 -2.32 -25.68 -29.81
CA CYS A 13 -3.40 -26.18 -28.97
C CYS A 13 -3.10 -26.16 -27.45
N ILE A 14 -2.19 -25.29 -27.01
CA ILE A 14 -1.86 -25.13 -25.58
C ILE A 14 -2.91 -24.20 -24.95
N ASN A 15 -3.91 -24.80 -24.32
CA ASN A 15 -5.04 -24.09 -23.69
C ASN A 15 -4.72 -23.55 -22.28
N HIS A 16 -3.59 -23.96 -21.69
CA HIS A 16 -3.17 -23.53 -20.37
C HIS A 16 -1.68 -23.17 -20.39
N ILE A 17 -1.36 -21.92 -20.10
CA ILE A 17 0.03 -21.43 -20.05
C ILE A 17 0.57 -21.60 -18.64
N THR A 18 1.50 -22.53 -18.47
CA THR A 18 2.25 -22.73 -17.23
C THR A 18 3.23 -21.58 -16.98
N LYS A 19 3.71 -21.46 -15.74
CA LYS A 19 4.70 -20.43 -15.36
C LYS A 19 5.95 -20.51 -16.24
N VAL A 20 6.39 -21.72 -16.61
CA VAL A 20 7.59 -21.96 -17.43
C VAL A 20 7.38 -21.42 -18.86
N GLU A 21 6.27 -21.79 -19.50
CA GLU A 21 5.89 -21.32 -20.84
C GLU A 21 5.71 -19.79 -20.88
N PHE A 22 5.11 -19.22 -19.84
CA PHE A 22 5.00 -17.77 -19.70
C PHE A 22 6.38 -17.10 -19.66
N PHE A 23 7.32 -17.63 -18.84
CA PHE A 23 8.66 -17.05 -18.71
C PHE A 23 9.44 -17.10 -20.03
N LEU A 24 9.32 -18.19 -20.79
CA LEU A 24 9.96 -18.34 -22.11
C LEU A 24 9.40 -17.35 -23.13
N ALA A 25 8.08 -17.26 -23.27
CA ALA A 25 7.45 -16.31 -24.18
C ALA A 25 7.70 -14.86 -23.79
N PHE A 26 7.65 -14.56 -22.48
CA PHE A 26 7.99 -13.24 -21.97
C PHE A 26 9.44 -12.89 -22.30
N HIS A 27 10.40 -13.78 -22.02
CA HIS A 27 11.81 -13.53 -22.26
C HIS A 27 12.10 -13.32 -23.76
N ALA A 28 11.47 -14.11 -24.63
CA ALA A 28 11.62 -13.95 -26.08
C ALA A 28 10.99 -12.64 -26.59
N ALA A 29 9.81 -12.27 -26.10
CA ALA A 29 9.18 -10.97 -26.41
C ALA A 29 9.99 -9.79 -25.86
N TYR A 30 10.56 -9.93 -24.65
CA TYR A 30 11.41 -8.93 -24.01
C TYR A 30 12.64 -8.65 -24.86
N LYS A 31 13.37 -9.67 -25.31
CA LYS A 31 14.52 -9.50 -26.22
C LYS A 31 14.15 -8.77 -27.51
N GLN A 32 13.00 -9.08 -28.10
CA GLN A 32 12.51 -8.39 -29.30
C GLN A 32 12.09 -6.94 -29.03
N SER A 33 11.71 -6.61 -27.80
CA SER A 33 11.25 -5.28 -27.43
C SER A 33 12.38 -4.28 -27.21
N ILE A 34 13.59 -4.74 -26.90
CA ILE A 34 14.79 -3.90 -26.72
C ILE A 34 15.33 -3.48 -28.10
N THR A 35 14.63 -2.54 -28.74
CA THR A 35 15.07 -1.91 -29.99
C THR A 35 15.26 -0.41 -29.80
N PRO A 36 16.16 0.23 -30.58
CA PRO A 36 16.35 1.68 -30.54
C PRO A 36 15.06 2.46 -30.78
N GLU A 37 14.16 1.96 -31.64
CA GLU A 37 12.90 2.59 -31.99
C GLU A 37 11.93 2.58 -30.80
N ASN A 38 11.80 1.44 -30.12
CA ASN A 38 10.95 1.32 -28.94
C ASN A 38 11.48 2.16 -27.77
N ALA A 39 12.81 2.21 -27.60
CA ALA A 39 13.44 3.08 -26.62
C ALA A 39 13.14 4.56 -26.91
N LYS A 40 13.37 5.01 -28.15
CA LYS A 40 13.05 6.38 -28.60
C LYS A 40 11.57 6.71 -28.40
N ALA A 41 10.67 5.80 -28.78
CA ALA A 41 9.23 5.98 -28.57
C ALA A 41 8.87 6.10 -27.07
N GLY A 42 9.51 5.32 -26.20
CA GLY A 42 9.36 5.41 -24.75
C GLY A 42 9.82 6.76 -24.19
N PHE A 43 10.98 7.25 -24.64
CA PHE A 43 11.44 8.61 -24.30
C PHE A 43 10.45 9.67 -24.81
N CYS A 44 9.92 9.53 -26.04
CA CYS A 44 8.93 10.47 -26.60
C CYS A 44 7.68 10.52 -25.72
N GLY A 45 7.12 9.36 -25.36
CA GLY A 45 5.92 9.26 -24.52
C GLY A 45 6.13 9.82 -23.11
N ALA A 46 7.35 9.72 -22.58
CA ALA A 46 7.73 10.31 -21.29
C ALA A 46 8.07 11.82 -21.37
N GLY A 47 8.06 12.42 -22.56
CA GLY A 47 8.47 13.81 -22.78
C GLY A 47 9.98 14.04 -22.61
N LEU A 48 10.77 12.97 -22.56
CA LEU A 48 12.23 12.98 -22.34
C LEU A 48 13.01 12.90 -23.65
N VAL A 49 12.52 13.55 -24.71
CA VAL A 49 13.21 13.60 -26.00
C VAL A 49 13.83 14.98 -26.20
N PRO A 50 15.10 15.14 -25.82
CA PRO A 50 15.88 16.28 -26.27
C PRO A 50 16.39 15.98 -27.69
N PHE A 51 15.50 16.11 -28.68
CA PHE A 51 15.88 16.06 -30.10
C PHE A 51 15.47 17.32 -30.87
N ASN A 52 15.14 18.39 -30.16
CA ASN A 52 14.98 19.69 -30.79
C ASN A 52 15.52 20.80 -29.87
N PRO A 53 16.75 21.30 -30.12
CA PRO A 53 17.29 22.42 -29.35
C PRO A 53 16.36 23.64 -29.41
N ASN A 54 15.62 23.84 -30.50
CA ASN A 54 14.67 24.95 -30.64
C ASN A 54 13.45 24.79 -29.72
N ALA A 55 13.01 23.56 -29.41
CA ALA A 55 11.91 23.32 -28.48
C ALA A 55 12.29 23.65 -27.03
N VAL A 56 13.56 23.42 -26.66
CA VAL A 56 14.11 23.82 -25.35
C VAL A 56 14.30 25.34 -25.29
N LEU A 57 14.88 25.93 -26.35
CA LEU A 57 15.10 27.38 -26.45
C LEU A 57 13.78 28.17 -26.47
N SER A 58 12.74 27.68 -27.15
CA SER A 58 11.41 28.32 -27.19
C SER A 58 10.67 28.33 -25.84
N LYS A 59 11.05 27.44 -24.92
CA LYS A 59 10.50 27.38 -23.55
C LYS A 59 11.35 28.12 -22.52
N LEU A 60 12.58 28.50 -22.88
CA LEU A 60 13.45 29.36 -22.09
C LEU A 60 13.07 30.83 -22.33
N ASP A 61 12.05 31.31 -21.61
CA ASP A 61 11.77 32.75 -21.54
C ASP A 61 12.82 33.40 -20.61
N VAL A 62 14.03 33.63 -21.13
CA VAL A 62 15.12 34.31 -20.40
C VAL A 62 14.79 35.79 -20.31
N LYS A 63 13.87 36.14 -19.40
CA LYS A 63 13.70 37.53 -18.97
C LYS A 63 14.90 37.88 -18.10
N LEU A 64 15.86 38.59 -18.70
CA LEU A 64 16.86 39.33 -17.94
C LEU A 64 16.12 40.41 -17.13
N GLN A 65 15.64 40.05 -15.94
CA GLN A 65 15.28 41.03 -14.93
C GLN A 65 16.59 41.68 -14.46
N THR A 66 16.92 42.82 -15.07
CA THR A 66 17.71 43.80 -14.35
C THR A 66 16.76 44.38 -13.29
N PRO A 67 17.05 44.23 -11.99
CA PRO A 67 16.24 44.90 -10.98
C PRO A 67 16.33 46.40 -11.25
N THR A 68 15.20 47.01 -11.61
CA THR A 68 15.09 48.47 -11.67
C THR A 68 15.49 48.99 -10.29
N PRO A 69 16.49 49.87 -10.17
CA PRO A 69 16.88 50.41 -8.88
C PRO A 69 15.71 51.20 -8.31
N THR A 70 15.14 50.73 -7.19
CA THR A 70 14.10 51.44 -6.45
C THR A 70 14.62 52.82 -6.06
N ALA A 71 14.03 53.84 -6.68
CA ALA A 71 14.34 55.25 -6.54
C ALA A 71 13.95 55.80 -5.15
N GLY A 72 14.67 55.37 -4.10
CA GLY A 72 14.49 55.88 -2.73
C GLY A 72 15.53 56.93 -2.30
N PHE A 73 16.62 57.11 -3.05
CA PHE A 73 17.75 57.96 -2.61
C PHE A 73 18.14 59.07 -3.61
N CYS A 74 17.54 59.09 -4.80
CA CYS A 74 17.91 60.05 -5.85
C CYS A 74 17.42 61.49 -5.60
N GLY A 75 16.43 61.70 -4.72
CA GLY A 75 15.93 63.05 -4.40
C GLY A 75 16.79 63.84 -3.41
N ALA A 76 17.70 63.20 -2.67
CA ALA A 76 18.47 63.85 -1.60
C ALA A 76 19.99 63.62 -1.69
N GLY A 77 20.49 62.84 -2.66
CA GLY A 77 21.94 62.62 -2.85
C GLY A 77 22.63 61.88 -1.69
N LEU A 78 21.88 61.18 -0.83
CA LEU A 78 22.42 60.46 0.31
C LEU A 78 22.34 58.95 0.07
N VAL A 79 23.48 58.32 -0.14
CA VAL A 79 23.65 56.86 -0.04
C VAL A 79 24.00 56.53 1.41
N PRO A 80 23.21 55.73 2.15
CA PRO A 80 23.57 55.32 3.50
C PRO A 80 24.85 54.46 3.46
N PHE A 81 25.91 54.93 4.10
CA PHE A 81 27.24 54.31 4.08
C PHE A 81 27.28 52.90 4.73
N ASN A 82 26.23 52.50 5.45
CA ASN A 82 26.14 51.16 6.05
C ASN A 82 24.68 50.72 6.28
N PRO A 83 24.16 49.73 5.51
CA PRO A 83 22.76 49.29 5.63
C PRO A 83 22.43 48.59 6.96
N ASN A 84 23.43 48.03 7.65
CA ASN A 84 23.20 47.27 8.88
C ASN A 84 22.84 48.15 10.09
N ALA A 85 23.18 49.43 10.07
CA ALA A 85 22.88 50.37 11.16
C ALA A 85 21.41 50.83 11.19
N VAL A 86 20.70 50.69 10.07
CA VAL A 86 19.26 51.01 9.99
C VAL A 86 18.43 49.85 10.53
N LEU A 87 18.84 48.61 10.23
CA LEU A 87 18.17 47.40 10.72
C LEU A 87 18.25 47.25 12.25
N SER A 88 19.34 47.70 12.89
CA SER A 88 19.51 47.60 14.35
C SER A 88 18.71 48.61 15.17
N LYS A 89 18.09 49.62 14.54
CA LYS A 89 17.26 50.63 15.22
C LYS A 89 15.75 50.37 15.11
N LEU A 90 15.33 49.37 14.32
CA LEU A 90 13.94 48.93 14.21
C LEU A 90 13.60 47.95 15.35
N ASP A 91 13.32 48.47 16.55
CA ASP A 91 12.88 47.66 17.69
C ASP A 91 11.33 47.58 17.72
N VAL A 92 10.76 46.55 17.10
CA VAL A 92 9.30 46.32 17.06
C VAL A 92 8.89 45.52 18.30
N LYS A 93 8.53 46.21 19.39
CA LYS A 93 7.90 45.58 20.57
C LYS A 93 6.38 45.51 20.39
N LEU A 94 5.85 44.30 20.16
CA LEU A 94 4.41 44.03 20.19
C LEU A 94 3.94 43.96 21.65
N GLN A 95 3.20 44.98 22.13
CA GLN A 95 2.46 44.94 23.40
C GLN A 95 0.96 44.72 23.13
N THR A 96 0.41 43.64 23.68
CA THR A 96 -1.04 43.41 23.81
C THR A 96 -1.50 43.96 25.18
N PRO A 97 -2.46 44.90 25.25
CA PRO A 97 -2.90 45.43 26.53
C PRO A 97 -3.73 44.37 27.29
N ILE A 98 -3.31 44.08 28.52
CA ILE A 98 -4.05 43.28 29.51
C ILE A 98 -5.17 44.16 30.09
N PRO A 99 -6.43 43.70 30.19
CA PRO A 99 -7.48 44.43 30.88
C PRO A 99 -7.24 44.41 32.39
N THR A 100 -7.07 45.58 32.99
CA THR A 100 -7.05 45.79 34.44
C THR A 100 -8.48 45.67 34.99
N GLY A 101 -8.76 44.60 35.73
CA GLY A 101 -9.96 44.44 36.54
C GLY A 101 -9.58 44.39 38.04
N PRO A 102 -10.42 44.95 38.95
CA PRO A 102 -10.06 45.16 40.35
C PRO A 102 -10.00 43.86 41.16
N SER A 103 -9.10 43.87 42.14
CA SER A 103 -8.91 42.83 43.16
C SER A 103 -10.17 42.66 44.01
N SER A 104 -10.78 41.46 43.97
CA SER A 104 -11.69 40.98 45.00
C SER A 104 -11.06 39.75 45.63
N ALA A 105 -10.70 39.87 46.90
CA ALA A 105 -10.27 38.77 47.74
C ALA A 105 -11.43 37.76 47.96
N ASP A 106 -11.05 36.50 48.15
CA ASP A 106 -11.82 35.42 48.77
C ASP A 106 -13.07 34.88 48.06
N ALA A 107 -12.86 34.34 46.86
CA ALA A 107 -13.40 33.03 46.48
C ALA A 107 -12.60 32.55 45.28
N ASN A 108 -11.83 31.47 45.40
CA ASN A 108 -11.18 30.86 44.22
C ASN A 108 -12.26 30.64 43.14
N PRO A 109 -12.21 31.35 42.00
CA PRO A 109 -13.15 31.14 40.91
C PRO A 109 -12.97 29.70 40.46
N TRP A 110 -14.02 28.89 40.53
CA TRP A 110 -13.95 27.50 40.10
C TRP A 110 -13.48 27.46 38.63
N VAL A 111 -12.40 26.73 38.36
CA VAL A 111 -11.89 26.50 37.00
C VAL A 111 -12.13 25.03 36.65
N SER A 112 -12.86 24.76 35.57
CA SER A 112 -13.04 23.41 35.03
C SER A 112 -11.68 22.83 34.62
N GLN A 113 -11.13 21.91 35.40
CA GLN A 113 -9.92 21.18 35.02
C GLN A 113 -10.23 19.69 34.86
N THR A 114 -9.89 19.14 33.70
CA THR A 114 -10.01 17.71 33.41
C THR A 114 -9.12 16.91 34.38
N PRO A 115 -9.68 15.99 35.19
CA PRO A 115 -8.90 15.16 36.10
C PRO A 115 -7.83 14.36 35.36
N ARG A 116 -6.60 14.33 35.90
CA ARG A 116 -5.46 13.66 35.26
C ARG A 116 -5.17 12.27 35.82
N ASN A 117 -5.80 11.91 36.94
CA ASN A 117 -5.69 10.59 37.55
C ASN A 117 -6.99 10.17 38.27
N PRO A 118 -7.19 8.88 38.59
CA PRO A 118 -8.42 8.37 39.21
C PRO A 118 -8.71 8.94 40.61
N THR A 119 -7.67 9.24 41.38
CA THR A 119 -7.77 9.79 42.73
C THR A 119 -8.28 11.23 42.72
N ASP A 120 -7.82 12.04 41.76
CA ASP A 120 -8.29 13.41 41.52
C ASP A 120 -9.78 13.40 41.13
N ALA A 121 -10.17 12.47 40.25
CA ALA A 121 -11.56 12.33 39.81
C ALA A 121 -12.49 11.97 40.98
N LEU A 122 -12.06 11.09 41.88
CA LEU A 122 -12.83 10.71 43.08
C LEU A 122 -12.95 11.89 44.07
N SER A 123 -11.87 12.65 44.25
CA SER A 123 -11.82 13.83 45.13
C SER A 123 -12.73 14.94 44.61
N GLN A 124 -12.67 15.24 43.31
CA GLN A 124 -13.57 16.21 42.66
C GLN A 124 -15.02 15.76 42.72
N THR A 125 -15.29 14.46 42.49
CA THR A 125 -16.64 13.89 42.60
C THR A 125 -17.21 14.06 44.00
N THR A 126 -16.41 13.78 45.03
CA THR A 126 -16.81 13.92 46.44
C THR A 126 -17.11 15.38 46.79
N LEU A 127 -16.31 16.32 46.28
CA LEU A 127 -16.50 17.76 46.47
C LEU A 127 -17.74 18.30 45.75
N VAL A 128 -18.04 17.80 44.54
CA VAL A 128 -19.27 18.16 43.82
C VAL A 128 -20.50 17.61 44.56
N LYS A 129 -20.45 16.37 45.04
CA LYS A 129 -21.53 15.76 45.84
C LYS A 129 -21.83 16.55 47.12
N SER A 130 -20.80 16.95 47.86
CA SER A 130 -20.98 17.73 49.11
C SER A 130 -21.56 19.12 48.85
N ARG A 131 -21.16 19.79 47.77
CA ARG A 131 -21.74 21.08 47.35
C ARG A 131 -23.21 20.98 46.94
N ILE A 132 -23.60 19.88 46.26
CA ILE A 132 -25.00 19.62 45.91
C ILE A 132 -25.82 19.37 47.17
N ALA A 133 -25.29 18.63 48.15
CA ALA A 133 -25.98 18.34 49.41
C ALA A 133 -26.18 19.58 50.30
N GLY A 134 -25.27 20.56 50.24
CA GLY A 134 -25.32 21.77 51.07
C GLY A 134 -26.05 22.98 50.45
N HIS A 135 -26.58 22.87 49.22
CA HIS A 135 -27.17 24.01 48.52
C HIS A 135 -28.57 24.37 49.04
N GLN A 136 -28.75 25.58 49.58
CA GLN A 136 -30.03 26.14 50.03
C GLN A 136 -30.38 27.33 49.12
N GLY A 137 -31.29 27.14 48.14
CA GLY A 137 -31.72 28.26 47.28
C GLY A 137 -32.32 27.98 45.89
N SER A 138 -32.41 26.74 45.41
CA SER A 138 -33.16 26.42 44.18
C SER A 138 -33.55 24.93 44.17
N LEU A 139 -34.62 24.56 43.45
CA LEU A 139 -35.02 23.14 43.33
C LEU A 139 -33.85 22.31 42.75
N PRO A 140 -33.47 21.17 43.35
CA PRO A 140 -32.35 20.32 42.92
C PRO A 140 -32.49 19.70 41.51
N THR A 141 -33.68 19.79 40.93
CA THR A 141 -34.14 19.10 39.72
C THR A 141 -33.26 19.29 38.47
N PRO A 142 -32.69 20.48 38.16
CA PRO A 142 -31.88 20.67 36.95
C PRO A 142 -30.54 19.92 37.00
N ILE A 143 -29.89 19.85 38.16
CA ILE A 143 -28.56 19.22 38.31
C ILE A 143 -28.69 17.70 38.21
N PHE A 144 -29.66 17.10 38.89
CA PHE A 144 -29.88 15.64 38.80
C PHE A 144 -30.22 15.20 37.37
N ALA A 145 -30.98 16.00 36.62
CA ALA A 145 -31.26 15.73 35.21
C ALA A 145 -29.98 15.75 34.36
N THR A 146 -29.09 16.73 34.56
CA THR A 146 -27.80 16.78 33.83
C THR A 146 -26.87 15.62 34.18
N VAL A 147 -26.81 15.21 35.45
CA VAL A 147 -26.01 14.05 35.89
C VAL A 147 -26.59 12.74 35.34
N ALA A 148 -27.91 12.60 35.28
CA ALA A 148 -28.56 11.43 34.68
C ALA A 148 -28.30 11.36 33.17
N ALA A 149 -28.36 12.49 32.45
CA ALA A 149 -28.02 12.54 31.04
C ALA A 149 -26.54 12.19 30.79
N LEU A 150 -25.63 12.65 31.65
CA LEU A 150 -24.20 12.30 31.60
C LEU A 150 -23.96 10.81 31.84
N ALA A 151 -24.62 10.21 32.83
CA ALA A 151 -24.54 8.78 33.11
C ALA A 151 -24.97 7.97 31.88
N LYS A 152 -26.11 8.32 31.28
CA LYS A 152 -26.62 7.67 30.07
C LYS A 152 -25.68 7.83 28.88
N GLY A 153 -25.06 9.01 28.71
CA GLY A 153 -24.03 9.23 27.69
C GLY A 153 -22.78 8.37 27.92
N THR A 154 -22.38 8.18 29.17
CA THR A 154 -21.22 7.35 29.54
C THR A 154 -21.50 5.86 29.30
N GLU A 155 -22.72 5.39 29.56
CA GLU A 155 -23.15 4.03 29.24
C GLU A 155 -23.09 3.74 27.74
N ILE A 156 -23.60 4.66 26.91
CA ILE A 156 -23.55 4.54 25.45
C ILE A 156 -22.09 4.45 24.97
N LEU A 157 -21.23 5.35 25.45
CA LEU A 157 -19.80 5.35 25.08
C LEU A 157 -19.07 4.10 25.57
N ALA A 158 -19.42 3.56 26.74
CA ALA A 158 -18.85 2.31 27.23
C ALA A 158 -19.21 1.14 26.31
N HIS A 159 -20.48 1.05 25.89
CA HIS A 159 -20.91 0.05 24.91
C HIS A 159 -20.16 0.18 23.58
N GLU A 160 -20.08 1.38 23.02
CA GLU A 160 -19.33 1.64 21.79
C GLU A 160 -17.84 1.29 21.96
N MET A 161 -17.23 1.67 23.07
CA MET A 161 -15.82 1.36 23.35
C MET A 161 -15.57 -0.15 23.46
N THR A 162 -16.50 -0.91 24.03
CA THR A 162 -16.38 -2.38 24.05
C THR A 162 -16.45 -2.99 22.65
N LEU A 163 -17.33 -2.50 21.78
CA LEU A 163 -17.44 -2.95 20.38
C LEU A 163 -16.17 -2.61 19.60
N LEU A 164 -15.71 -1.35 19.68
CA LEU A 164 -14.48 -0.90 19.03
C LEU A 164 -13.26 -1.67 19.53
N SER A 165 -13.17 -1.93 20.84
CA SER A 165 -12.08 -2.73 21.39
C SER A 165 -12.10 -4.17 20.89
N ALA A 166 -13.28 -4.75 20.64
CA ALA A 166 -13.38 -6.09 20.05
C ALA A 166 -12.93 -6.07 18.58
N GLU A 167 -13.36 -5.10 17.80
CA GLU A 167 -12.95 -4.94 16.39
C GLU A 167 -11.45 -4.69 16.25
N VAL A 168 -10.87 -3.84 17.09
CA VAL A 168 -9.42 -3.60 17.08
C VAL A 168 -8.64 -4.89 17.38
N ARG A 169 -9.16 -5.76 18.26
CA ARG A 169 -8.54 -7.08 18.53
C ARG A 169 -8.63 -8.00 17.31
N THR A 170 -9.78 -8.10 16.66
CA THR A 170 -9.95 -8.97 15.47
C THR A 170 -9.09 -8.48 14.31
N LEU A 171 -9.06 -7.17 14.06
CA LEU A 171 -8.22 -6.57 13.02
C LEU A 171 -6.73 -6.79 13.28
N ARG A 172 -6.27 -6.67 14.54
CA ARG A 172 -4.88 -6.95 14.89
C ARG A 172 -4.51 -8.42 14.68
N ALA A 173 -5.38 -9.35 15.09
CA ALA A 173 -5.15 -10.78 14.88
C ALA A 173 -5.11 -11.13 13.37
N ALA A 174 -6.02 -10.59 12.58
CA ALA A 174 -6.03 -10.76 11.12
C ALA A 174 -4.77 -10.18 10.47
N ASN A 175 -4.34 -8.98 10.88
CA ASN A 175 -3.12 -8.37 10.38
C ASN A 175 -1.86 -9.16 10.75
N GLU A 176 -1.80 -9.72 11.95
CA GLU A 176 -0.70 -10.61 12.36
C GLU A 176 -0.67 -11.87 11.50
N ALA A 177 -1.82 -12.52 11.28
CA ALA A 177 -1.94 -13.68 10.41
C ALA A 177 -1.50 -13.36 8.97
N LEU A 178 -1.97 -12.25 8.40
CA LEU A 178 -1.57 -11.79 7.07
C LEU A 178 -0.06 -11.49 7.01
N SER A 179 0.51 -10.88 8.05
CA SER A 179 1.94 -10.63 8.16
C SER A 179 2.74 -11.94 8.17
N LYS A 180 2.30 -12.94 8.94
CA LYS A 180 2.90 -14.29 8.96
C LYS A 180 2.81 -14.95 7.57
N CYS A 181 1.66 -14.92 6.91
CA CYS A 181 1.49 -15.46 5.55
C CYS A 181 2.40 -14.77 4.53
N ARG A 182 2.49 -13.43 4.55
CA ARG A 182 3.38 -12.67 3.68
C ARG A 182 4.85 -13.04 3.89
N ARG A 183 5.27 -13.19 5.15
CA ARG A 183 6.63 -13.64 5.51
C ARG A 183 6.89 -15.05 5.01
N ALA A 184 5.98 -16.00 5.24
CA ALA A 184 6.11 -17.37 4.75
C ALA A 184 6.22 -17.43 3.21
N LYS A 185 5.35 -16.69 2.50
CA LYS A 185 5.42 -16.58 1.03
C LYS A 185 6.74 -15.99 0.57
N LYS A 186 7.25 -14.95 1.24
CA LYS A 186 8.55 -14.33 0.94
C LYS A 186 9.71 -15.31 1.18
N THR A 187 9.67 -16.09 2.26
CA THR A 187 10.66 -17.15 2.54
C THR A 187 10.64 -18.21 1.45
N ARG A 188 9.46 -18.68 1.03
CA ARG A 188 9.33 -19.63 -0.07
C ARG A 188 9.89 -19.09 -1.39
N VAL A 189 9.64 -17.82 -1.70
CA VAL A 189 10.22 -17.18 -2.90
C VAL A 189 11.73 -17.07 -2.80
N ARG A 190 12.29 -16.81 -1.62
CA ARG A 190 13.75 -16.80 -1.39
C ARG A 190 14.36 -18.19 -1.54
N GLN A 191 13.72 -19.23 -1.01
CA GLN A 191 14.19 -20.61 -1.10
C GLN A 191 14.04 -21.19 -2.51
N GLY A 192 12.98 -20.81 -3.24
CA GLY A 192 12.70 -21.29 -4.60
C GLY A 192 13.60 -20.71 -5.69
N GLY A 193 14.57 -19.85 -5.35
CA GLY A 193 15.52 -19.26 -6.30
C GLY A 193 14.87 -18.41 -7.41
N VAL A 194 15.72 -17.82 -8.25
CA VAL A 194 15.28 -17.28 -9.54
C VAL A 194 15.36 -18.42 -10.53
N LEU A 195 14.21 -18.82 -11.08
CA LEU A 195 14.16 -19.77 -12.20
C LEU A 195 14.85 -19.12 -13.40
N THR A 196 15.99 -19.64 -13.81
CA THR A 196 16.71 -19.13 -14.97
C THR A 196 16.06 -19.64 -16.27
N VAL A 197 16.38 -18.99 -17.39
CA VAL A 197 15.88 -19.43 -18.71
C VAL A 197 16.42 -20.83 -19.06
N GLY A 198 17.64 -21.17 -18.61
CA GLY A 198 18.19 -22.51 -18.76
C GLY A 198 17.36 -23.54 -18.00
N ASP A 199 17.09 -23.30 -16.71
CA ASP A 199 16.25 -24.19 -15.90
C ASP A 199 14.85 -24.38 -16.51
N ALA A 200 14.28 -23.33 -17.10
CA ALA A 200 12.99 -23.39 -17.77
C ALA A 200 13.02 -24.26 -19.06
N GLN A 201 14.11 -24.20 -19.81
CA GLN A 201 14.32 -25.04 -21.00
C GLN A 201 14.54 -26.50 -20.62
N ASP A 202 15.34 -26.76 -19.59
CA ASP A 202 15.62 -28.10 -19.09
C ASP A 202 14.36 -28.77 -18.55
N LEU A 203 13.51 -28.02 -17.84
CA LEU A 203 12.21 -28.53 -17.36
C LEU A 203 11.25 -28.89 -18.50
N LEU A 204 11.26 -28.14 -19.60
CA LEU A 204 10.46 -28.49 -20.78
C LEU A 204 11.02 -29.72 -21.49
N ALA A 205 12.34 -29.77 -21.68
CA ALA A 205 12.98 -30.94 -22.29
C ALA A 205 12.71 -32.20 -21.46
N GLN A 206 12.79 -32.12 -20.14
CA GLN A 206 12.46 -33.24 -19.25
C GLN A 206 10.98 -33.63 -19.35
N ARG A 207 10.06 -32.66 -19.37
CA ARG A 207 8.62 -32.92 -19.51
C ARG A 207 8.30 -33.60 -20.84
N ASP A 208 8.89 -33.13 -21.94
CA ASP A 208 8.67 -33.71 -23.26
C ASP A 208 9.20 -35.16 -23.33
N VAL A 209 10.35 -35.43 -22.68
CA VAL A 209 10.89 -36.79 -22.53
C VAL A 209 9.95 -37.67 -21.69
N ASP A 210 9.46 -37.17 -20.56
CA ASP A 210 8.55 -37.92 -19.67
C ASP A 210 7.21 -38.21 -20.35
N GLU A 211 6.63 -37.24 -21.07
CA GLU A 211 5.42 -37.40 -21.87
C GLU A 211 5.62 -38.44 -22.99
N GLN A 212 6.78 -38.45 -23.62
CA GLN A 212 7.12 -39.43 -24.66
C GLN A 212 7.29 -40.85 -24.10
N VAL A 213 7.92 -40.99 -22.93
CA VAL A 213 8.02 -42.27 -22.21
C VAL A 213 6.63 -42.78 -21.80
N GLN A 214 5.78 -41.90 -21.27
CA GLN A 214 4.40 -42.22 -20.89
C GLN A 214 3.57 -42.69 -22.10
N CYS A 215 3.73 -42.03 -23.25
CA CYS A 215 3.06 -42.41 -24.50
C CYS A 215 3.56 -43.76 -25.04
N ASN A 216 4.87 -44.01 -24.99
CA ASN A 216 5.46 -45.28 -25.42
C ASN A 216 4.98 -46.45 -24.56
N LEU A 217 4.96 -46.31 -23.22
CA LEU A 217 4.43 -47.33 -22.32
C LEU A 217 2.97 -47.68 -22.60
N ARG A 218 2.14 -46.67 -22.93
CA ARG A 218 0.73 -46.86 -23.27
C ARG A 218 0.54 -47.54 -24.63
N SER A 219 1.40 -47.22 -25.59
CA SER A 219 1.41 -47.84 -26.92
C SER A 219 1.90 -49.28 -26.85
N GLU A 220 3.03 -49.54 -26.17
CA GLU A 220 3.57 -50.90 -26.00
C GLU A 220 2.61 -51.80 -25.24
N GLY A 221 1.91 -51.30 -24.21
CA GLY A 221 0.87 -52.05 -23.52
C GLY A 221 -0.30 -52.43 -24.44
N SER A 222 -0.71 -51.54 -25.34
CA SER A 222 -1.75 -51.84 -26.34
C SER A 222 -1.26 -52.85 -27.38
N VAL A 223 -0.03 -52.71 -27.87
CA VAL A 223 0.56 -53.63 -28.85
C VAL A 223 0.74 -55.03 -28.24
N PHE A 224 1.14 -55.12 -26.97
CA PHE A 224 1.27 -56.37 -26.24
C PHE A 224 -0.08 -57.08 -26.07
N LEU A 225 -1.14 -56.35 -25.68
CA LEU A 225 -2.48 -56.90 -25.56
C LEU A 225 -3.05 -57.40 -26.90
N ILE A 226 -2.87 -56.64 -27.98
CA ILE A 226 -3.30 -57.04 -29.33
C ILE A 226 -2.57 -58.32 -29.76
N THR A 227 -1.25 -58.39 -29.51
CA THR A 227 -0.44 -59.57 -29.87
C THR A 227 -0.87 -60.80 -29.06
N LEU A 228 -1.07 -60.65 -27.74
CA LEU A 228 -1.51 -61.74 -26.88
C LEU A 228 -2.87 -62.30 -27.28
N LEU A 229 -3.83 -61.42 -27.60
CA LEU A 229 -5.16 -61.83 -28.07
C LEU A 229 -5.08 -62.56 -29.43
N ALA A 230 -4.24 -62.08 -30.35
CA ALA A 230 -4.01 -62.76 -31.62
C ALA A 230 -3.39 -64.15 -31.43
N THR A 231 -2.42 -64.30 -30.51
CA THR A 231 -1.81 -65.59 -30.18
C THR A 231 -2.83 -66.55 -29.55
N ILE A 232 -3.61 -66.10 -28.56
CA ILE A 232 -4.66 -66.92 -27.93
C ILE A 232 -5.68 -67.37 -28.98
N SER A 233 -6.13 -66.46 -29.83
CA SER A 233 -7.05 -66.79 -30.91
C SER A 233 -6.47 -67.85 -31.84
N ASN A 234 -5.22 -67.71 -32.29
CA ASN A 234 -4.54 -68.67 -33.17
C ASN A 234 -4.40 -70.06 -32.53
N TYR A 235 -4.06 -70.14 -31.24
CA TYR A 235 -4.03 -71.40 -30.50
C TYR A 235 -5.42 -72.05 -30.41
N THR A 236 -6.47 -71.26 -30.12
CA THR A 236 -7.84 -71.78 -30.05
C THR A 236 -8.33 -72.30 -31.41
N TYR A 237 -8.01 -71.61 -32.51
CA TYR A 237 -8.30 -72.07 -33.86
C TYR A 237 -7.57 -73.38 -34.14
N ASN A 238 -6.26 -73.47 -33.94
CA ASN A 238 -5.50 -74.70 -34.21
C ASN A 238 -5.93 -75.91 -33.37
N LEU A 239 -6.30 -75.71 -32.09
CA LEU A 239 -6.80 -76.79 -31.24
C LEU A 239 -8.16 -77.31 -31.73
N SER A 240 -9.03 -76.43 -32.23
CA SER A 240 -10.33 -76.82 -32.79
C SER A 240 -10.22 -77.58 -34.11
N TYR A 241 -9.19 -77.33 -34.92
CA TYR A 241 -8.92 -78.08 -36.15
C TYR A 241 -8.18 -79.40 -35.94
N SER A 242 -7.48 -79.57 -34.82
CA SER A 242 -6.78 -80.82 -34.47
C SER A 242 -7.68 -81.86 -33.78
N LEU A 243 -8.90 -81.50 -33.40
CA LEU A 243 -9.88 -82.34 -32.70
C LEU A 243 -11.05 -82.82 -33.57
N ILE A 244 -10.97 -82.61 -34.90
CA ILE A 244 -11.88 -83.15 -35.92
C ILE A 244 -11.12 -84.19 -36.73
#